data_AF-A0A2G6CAR1-F1
#
_entry.id   AF-A0A2G6CAR1-F1
#
_cell.length_a   1.000
_cell.length_b   1.000
_cell.length_c   1.000
_cell.angle_alpha   90.00
_cell.angle_beta   90.00
_cell.angle_gamma   90.00
#
_symmetry.space_group_name_H-M   'P 1'
#
loop_
_entity.id
_entity.type
_entity.pdbx_description
1 polymer ?
#
loop_
_entity_poly.entity_id
_entity_poly.type
_entity_poly.pdbx_seq_one_letter_code
_entity_poly.pdbx_strand_id
1 'polypeptide(L)' 'MADKIHVNVGTIGHVDHGKTTLTAAITGVASTKGWANSTAYDQIDNAPEEKARGITINTRH' A
#
# COMPACT_ATOMS: atom_id res chain seq x y z
N MET A 1 17.44 -15.47 13.10
CA MET A 1 16.04 -15.02 13.12
C MET A 1 15.21 -16.15 12.55
N ALA A 2 14.11 -16.56 13.19
CA ALA A 2 13.26 -17.59 12.58
C ALA A 2 12.75 -17.08 11.22
N ASP A 3 12.87 -17.89 10.18
CA ASP A 3 12.31 -17.57 8.86
C ASP A 3 10.80 -17.42 9.02
N LYS A 4 10.32 -16.19 8.85
CA LYS A 4 8.89 -15.90 8.90
C LYS A 4 8.26 -16.47 7.63
N ILE A 5 7.11 -17.13 7.76
CA ILE A 5 6.35 -17.60 6.60
C ILE A 5 5.93 -16.39 5.77
N HIS A 6 6.35 -16.36 4.50
CA HIS A 6 5.95 -15.33 3.56
C HIS A 6 4.54 -15.58 3.02
N VAL A 7 3.71 -14.54 2.98
CA VAL A 7 2.34 -14.62 2.47
C VAL A 7 2.08 -13.41 1.55
N ASN A 8 1.54 -13.69 0.37
CA ASN A 8 1.08 -12.65 -0.56
C ASN A 8 -0.33 -12.18 -0.19
N VAL A 9 -0.51 -10.87 -0.04
CA VAL A 9 -1.80 -10.24 0.29
C VAL A 9 -2.02 -8.98 -0.54
N GLY A 10 -3.27 -8.53 -0.65
CA GLY A 10 -3.62 -7.29 -1.36
C GLY A 10 -4.99 -6.74 -0.93
N THR A 11 -5.22 -5.45 -1.17
CA THR A 11 -6.49 -4.77 -0.86
C THR A 11 -7.38 -4.67 -2.10
N ILE A 12 -8.60 -5.20 -2.01
CA ILE A 12 -9.63 -5.16 -3.09
C ILE A 12 -10.91 -4.44 -2.61
N GLY A 13 -11.74 -3.96 -3.54
CA GLY A 13 -13.00 -3.28 -3.22
C GLY A 13 -13.37 -2.11 -4.14
N HIS A 14 -14.55 -1.52 -3.93
CA HIS A 14 -15.10 -0.43 -4.74
C HIS A 14 -14.18 0.81 -4.78
N VAL A 15 -14.28 1.62 -5.84
CA VAL A 15 -13.55 2.90 -5.97
C VAL A 15 -13.82 3.79 -4.76
N ASP A 16 -12.84 4.60 -4.36
CA ASP A 16 -12.92 5.52 -3.21
C ASP A 16 -13.13 4.91 -1.82
N HIS A 17 -13.15 3.58 -1.68
CA HIS A 17 -13.20 2.91 -0.37
C HIS A 17 -11.83 2.83 0.34
N GLY A 18 -10.86 3.66 -0.05
CA GLY A 18 -9.63 3.86 0.71
C GLY A 18 -8.59 2.73 0.67
N LYS A 19 -8.61 1.85 -0.34
CA LYS A 19 -7.63 0.74 -0.50
C LYS A 19 -6.17 1.21 -0.41
N THR A 20 -5.85 2.30 -1.12
CA THR A 20 -4.51 2.87 -1.22
C THR A 20 -4.09 3.54 0.10
N THR A 21 -5.00 4.28 0.72
CA THR A 21 -4.81 4.86 2.06
C THR A 21 -4.59 3.79 3.12
N LEU A 22 -5.35 2.69 3.07
CA LEU A 22 -5.20 1.57 3.98
C LEU A 22 -3.83 0.90 3.81
N THR A 23 -3.37 0.71 2.57
CA THR A 23 -2.06 0.13 2.28
C THR A 23 -0.93 1.01 2.84
N ALA A 24 -1.01 2.34 2.67
CA ALA A 24 -0.06 3.27 3.28
C ALA A 24 -0.07 3.17 4.82
N ALA A 25 -1.26 3.14 5.42
CA ALA A 25 -1.41 3.03 6.88
C ALA A 25 -0.83 1.73 7.45
N ILE A 26 -0.99 0.59 6.76
CA ILE A 26 -0.41 -0.70 7.17
C ILE A 26 1.11 -0.61 7.27
N THR A 27 1.77 -0.07 6.25
CA THR A 27 3.24 0.07 6.25
C THR A 27 3.71 1.09 7.29
N GLY A 28 2.97 2.18 7.47
CA GLY A 28 3.23 3.18 8.51
C GLY A 28 3.17 2.56 9.92
N VAL A 29 2.10 1.85 10.26
CA VAL A 29 1.95 1.18 11.56
C VAL A 29 3.02 0.11 11.77
N ALA A 30 3.31 -0.72 10.75
CA ALA A 30 4.36 -1.74 10.85
C ALA A 30 5.75 -1.12 11.06
N SER A 31 6.03 0.04 10.45
CA SER A 31 7.29 0.76 10.64
C SER A 31 7.50 1.25 12.07
N THR A 32 6.43 1.63 12.79
CA THR A 32 6.54 2.03 14.22
C THR A 32 7.10 0.93 15.12
N LYS A 33 6.96 -0.34 14.70
CA LYS A 33 7.50 -1.52 15.40
C LYS A 33 8.84 -2.00 14.82
N GLY A 34 9.39 -1.29 13.83
CA GLY A 34 10.60 -1.70 13.10
C GLY A 34 10.38 -2.93 12.21
N TRP A 35 9.15 -3.22 11.80
CA TRP A 35 8.82 -4.43 11.02
C TRP A 35 8.75 -4.18 9.51
N ALA A 36 8.66 -2.93 9.08
CA ALA A 36 8.56 -2.54 7.68
C ALA A 36 9.14 -1.15 7.45
N ASN A 37 9.42 -0.83 6.18
CA ASN A 37 9.62 0.55 5.76
C ASN A 37 8.26 1.19 5.51
N SER A 38 8.05 2.43 5.96
CA SER A 38 6.82 3.18 5.70
C SER A 38 6.73 3.56 4.22
N THR A 39 5.59 3.30 3.59
CA THR A 39 5.29 3.66 2.21
C THR A 39 4.19 4.70 2.19
N ALA A 40 4.46 5.87 1.61
CA ALA A 40 3.48 6.96 1.52
C ALA A 40 2.45 6.70 0.41
N TYR A 41 1.29 7.37 0.48
CA TYR A 41 0.19 7.20 -0.48
C TYR A 41 0.62 7.43 -1.94
N ASP A 42 1.37 8.50 -2.18
CA ASP A 42 1.94 8.89 -3.48
C ASP A 42 3.05 7.94 -3.95
N GLN A 43 3.58 7.13 -3.04
CA GLN A 43 4.44 5.98 -3.32
C GLN A 43 3.64 4.69 -3.48
N ILE A 44 2.31 4.70 -3.50
CA ILE A 44 1.47 3.56 -3.94
C ILE A 44 0.71 3.94 -5.22
N ASP A 45 0.30 5.20 -5.31
CA ASP A 45 -0.32 5.83 -6.47
C ASP A 45 0.72 6.75 -7.14
N ASN A 46 1.59 6.20 -8.01
CA ASN A 46 2.69 6.96 -8.64
C ASN A 46 2.58 7.11 -10.15
N ALA A 47 1.70 6.37 -10.83
CA ALA A 47 1.58 6.58 -12.25
C ALA A 47 1.04 8.01 -12.48
N PRO A 48 1.61 8.78 -13.43
CA PRO A 48 1.17 10.15 -13.68
C PRO A 48 -0.34 10.26 -13.93
N GLU A 49 -0.92 9.22 -14.55
CA GLU A 49 -2.35 9.08 -14.81
C GLU A 49 -3.19 8.80 -13.57
N GLU A 50 -2.66 8.05 -12.59
CA GLU A 50 -3.34 7.70 -11.34
C GLU A 50 -3.37 8.91 -10.40
N LYS A 51 -2.22 9.60 -10.25
CA LYS A 51 -2.13 10.85 -9.47
C LYS A 51 -3.06 11.94 -10.00
N ALA A 52 -3.19 12.05 -11.32
CA ALA A 52 -4.08 13.03 -11.95
C ALA A 52 -5.57 12.71 -11.73
N ARG A 53 -5.93 11.45 -11.50
CA ARG A 53 -7.32 10.99 -11.37
C ARG A 53 -7.72 10.60 -9.94
N GLY A 54 -6.76 10.51 -9.02
CA GLY A 54 -6.99 10.10 -7.63
C GLY A 54 -7.44 8.64 -7.49
N ILE A 55 -7.17 7.80 -8.49
CA ILE A 55 -7.57 6.39 -8.49
C ILE A 55 -6.38 5.50 -8.82
N THR A 56 -6.27 4.37 -8.14
CA THR A 56 -5.29 3.34 -8.46
C THR A 56 -5.78 2.49 -9.63
N ILE A 57 -4.98 2.41 -10.69
CA ILE A 57 -5.28 1.74 -11.95
C ILE A 57 -4.44 0.45 -12.08
N ASN A 58 -3.20 0.48 -11.61
CA ASN A 58 -2.22 -0.60 -11.71
C ASN A 58 -1.97 -1.27 -10.34
N THR A 59 -1.77 -2.58 -10.37
CA THR A 59 -1.28 -3.34 -9.21
C THR A 59 0.17 -2.99 -8.93
N ARG A 60 0.48 -2.59 -7.70
CA ARG A 60 1.86 -2.45 -7.22
C ARG A 60 2.35 -3.72 -6.53
N HIS A 61 3.60 -4.09 -6.81
CA HIS A 61 4.35 -5.17 -6.19
C HIS A 61 5.49 -4.61 -5.33
#